data_AF-A0A0D8X9S3-F1
#
_entry.id   AF-A0A0D8X9S3-F1
#
_cell.length_a   1.000
_cell.length_b   1.000
_cell.length_c   1.000
_cell.angle_alpha   90.00
_cell.angle_beta   90.00
_cell.angle_gamma   90.00
#
_symmetry.space_group_name_H-M   'P 1'
#
loop_
_entity.id
_entity.type
_entity.pdbx_description
1 polymer ?
#
loop_
_entity_poly.entity_id
_entity_poly.type
_entity_poly.pdbx_seq_one_letter_code
_entity_poly.pdbx_strand_id
1 'polypeptide(L)'
;MVRPISILSSIDQRLTYQMRKRQGGDVVLDQPWSLASSKLIDNVKFFEQTGKNYLVSNFSYSKGLGNLMFQYASLRSIAEIRGSILIVPVTTTLRRAFKLDAIFATDDVIKELLKSAENSTIEIPSCCSFVSIPNATDKPISAIIGYLQNPRYFYPVNEVLVRREFTFLPSIKNQALLFLSTIVRRRALKRARPLYDNNNAKTGDEAFEMEPSALTDDLYYIGVHVRRGMDIVMNERNLRHGHKAANADYYRRAMQLAKGERENVCISLLIQKFYVVT
;
A
#
# COMPACT_ATOMS: atom_id res chain seq x y z
N MET A 1 39.63 -14.48 1.41
CA MET A 1 38.92 -13.36 2.07
C MET A 1 37.74 -12.93 1.20
N VAL A 2 36.52 -13.31 1.57
CA VAL A 2 35.29 -13.01 0.79
C VAL A 2 34.69 -11.70 1.31
N ARG A 3 34.55 -10.70 0.43
CA ARG A 3 33.93 -9.40 0.77
C ARG A 3 32.41 -9.53 0.83
N PRO A 4 31.71 -8.90 1.79
CA PRO A 4 30.26 -8.80 1.76
C PRO A 4 29.80 -7.88 0.62
N ILE A 5 28.81 -8.34 -0.15
CA ILE A 5 28.22 -7.62 -1.28
C ILE A 5 27.27 -6.54 -0.76
N SER A 6 27.64 -5.26 -0.94
CA SER A 6 26.74 -4.11 -0.76
C SER A 6 26.33 -3.56 -2.12
N ILE A 7 25.04 -3.60 -2.45
CA ILE A 7 24.48 -2.87 -3.59
C ILE A 7 24.05 -1.50 -3.05
N LEU A 8 24.94 -0.51 -3.18
CA LEU A 8 24.65 0.91 -2.91
C LEU A 8 24.45 1.60 -4.26
N SER A 9 23.21 2.00 -4.57
CA SER A 9 22.94 2.97 -5.63
C SER A 9 23.11 4.39 -5.08
N SER A 10 23.91 5.17 -5.80
CA SER A 10 24.33 6.56 -5.59
C SER A 10 23.28 7.50 -4.97
N ILE A 11 23.69 8.22 -3.92
CA ILE A 11 22.98 9.37 -3.36
C ILE A 11 23.86 10.60 -3.63
N ASP A 12 23.46 11.42 -4.59
CA ASP A 12 23.99 12.76 -4.79
C ASP A 12 23.20 13.73 -3.90
N GLN A 13 23.90 14.56 -3.13
CA GLN A 13 23.35 15.50 -2.15
C GLN A 13 23.76 16.91 -2.53
N ARG A 14 22.81 17.69 -3.06
CA ARG A 14 22.74 19.14 -2.89
C ARG A 14 21.36 19.58 -3.35
N LEU A 15 20.64 20.32 -2.50
CA LEU A 15 19.77 21.45 -2.85
C LEU A 15 19.14 22.02 -1.57
N THR A 16 19.26 23.33 -1.44
CA THR A 16 18.75 24.21 -0.39
C THR A 16 17.22 24.31 -0.44
N TYR A 17 16.56 24.33 0.72
CA TYR A 17 15.10 24.23 0.86
C TYR A 17 14.49 25.51 1.48
N GLN A 18 13.45 26.06 0.85
CA GLN A 18 12.53 27.03 1.46
C GLN A 18 11.24 26.32 1.90
N MET A 19 10.77 26.65 3.12
CA MET A 19 9.68 25.95 3.82
C MET A 19 8.28 26.29 3.28
N ARG A 20 7.46 25.26 3.03
CA ARG A 20 5.97 25.35 3.01
C ARG A 20 5.30 24.17 3.73
N LYS A 21 4.05 24.38 4.16
CA LYS A 21 3.27 23.59 5.14
C LYS A 21 3.02 22.12 4.75
N ARG A 22 2.90 21.32 5.82
CA ARG A 22 2.89 19.86 5.93
C ARG A 22 1.61 19.18 5.41
N GLN A 23 1.70 18.40 4.35
CA GLN A 23 0.98 17.13 4.15
C GLN A 23 1.92 16.19 3.37
N GLY A 24 2.01 14.92 3.77
CA GLY A 24 2.79 13.94 3.02
C GLY A 24 2.26 13.90 1.59
N GLY A 25 3.13 14.20 0.61
CA GLY A 25 2.74 14.28 -0.79
C GLY A 25 2.01 13.01 -1.23
N ASP A 26 0.98 13.18 -2.06
CA ASP A 26 0.20 12.10 -2.62
C ASP A 26 1.12 11.11 -3.34
N VAL A 27 0.95 9.82 -3.07
CA VAL A 27 1.55 8.80 -3.93
C VAL A 27 0.79 8.87 -5.24
N VAL A 28 1.43 9.36 -6.30
CA VAL A 28 0.90 9.27 -7.64
C VAL A 28 0.89 7.79 -8.01
N LEU A 29 -0.31 7.20 -7.94
CA LEU A 29 -0.57 5.87 -8.47
C LEU A 29 -1.02 6.10 -9.92
N ASP A 30 -0.05 6.17 -10.83
CA ASP A 30 -0.15 6.28 -12.30
C ASP A 30 0.22 4.96 -13.00
N GLN A 31 0.29 3.89 -12.21
CA GLN A 31 0.72 2.57 -12.63
C GLN A 31 -0.02 2.03 -13.88
N PRO A 32 0.65 1.31 -14.78
CA PRO A 32 0.16 1.05 -16.14
C PRO A 32 -0.90 -0.07 -16.24
N TRP A 33 -1.36 -0.64 -15.13
CA TRP A 33 -2.28 -1.77 -15.17
C TRP A 33 -3.75 -1.32 -15.23
N SER A 34 -4.55 -2.12 -15.94
CA SER A 34 -6.00 -1.93 -16.04
C SER A 34 -6.66 -2.04 -14.67
N LEU A 35 -7.65 -1.18 -14.43
CA LEU A 35 -8.50 -1.27 -13.25
C LEU A 35 -9.53 -2.38 -13.47
N ALA A 36 -9.98 -3.01 -12.38
CA ALA A 36 -11.12 -3.91 -12.46
C ALA A 36 -12.30 -3.17 -13.09
N SER A 37 -13.02 -3.83 -14.01
CA SER A 37 -14.24 -3.30 -14.62
C SER A 37 -15.28 -3.16 -13.53
N SER A 38 -15.35 -1.97 -12.91
CA SER A 38 -16.41 -1.60 -11.99
C SER A 38 -17.47 -0.86 -12.79
N LYS A 39 -18.75 -1.23 -12.58
CA LYS A 39 -19.88 -0.49 -13.11
C LYS A 39 -19.81 0.94 -12.57
N LEU A 40 -19.40 1.88 -13.43
CA LEU A 40 -19.39 3.29 -13.10
C LEU A 40 -20.83 3.79 -13.08
N ILE A 41 -21.23 4.41 -11.97
CA ILE A 41 -22.52 5.08 -11.86
C ILE A 41 -22.31 6.59 -11.99
N ASP A 42 -22.96 7.19 -12.98
CA ASP A 42 -22.87 8.60 -13.34
C ASP A 42 -24.20 9.35 -13.17
N ASN A 43 -25.24 8.67 -12.68
CA ASN A 43 -26.58 9.23 -12.50
C ASN A 43 -27.18 8.84 -11.14
N VAL A 44 -27.61 9.83 -10.35
CA VAL A 44 -28.22 9.62 -9.03
C VAL A 44 -29.51 8.81 -9.09
N LYS A 45 -30.29 8.90 -10.18
CA LYS A 45 -31.54 8.15 -10.37
C LYS A 45 -31.34 6.63 -10.28
N PHE A 46 -30.13 6.15 -10.55
CA PHE A 46 -29.78 4.74 -10.35
C PHE A 46 -30.06 4.28 -8.91
N PHE A 47 -29.74 5.11 -7.91
CA PHE A 47 -29.89 4.74 -6.50
C PHE A 47 -31.34 4.76 -6.05
N GLU A 48 -32.13 5.71 -6.55
CA GLU A 48 -33.57 5.86 -6.23
C GLU A 48 -34.39 4.64 -6.70
N GLN A 49 -34.02 4.02 -7.82
CA GLN A 49 -34.79 2.95 -8.45
C GLN A 49 -34.55 1.55 -7.87
N THR A 50 -33.52 1.38 -7.03
CA THR A 50 -33.07 0.06 -6.57
C THR A 50 -33.78 -0.44 -5.32
N GLY A 51 -34.42 0.45 -4.55
CA GLY A 51 -35.01 0.14 -3.25
C GLY A 51 -33.99 -0.30 -2.18
N LYS A 52 -32.69 -0.02 -2.37
CA LYS A 52 -31.62 -0.40 -1.45
C LYS A 52 -31.18 0.77 -0.58
N ASN A 53 -30.55 0.44 0.55
CA ASN A 53 -29.91 1.41 1.44
C ASN A 53 -28.46 1.63 1.05
N TYR A 54 -28.00 2.88 1.13
CA TYR A 54 -26.69 3.31 0.70
C TYR A 54 -25.98 4.15 1.77
N LEU A 55 -24.68 3.94 1.88
CA LEU A 55 -23.78 4.77 2.68
C LEU A 55 -22.80 5.47 1.74
N VAL A 56 -22.85 6.80 1.68
CA VAL A 56 -21.97 7.61 0.83
C VAL A 56 -20.86 8.28 1.64
N SER A 57 -19.67 8.35 1.06
CA SER A 57 -18.54 9.16 1.56
C SER A 57 -17.73 9.71 0.40
N ASN A 58 -17.12 10.88 0.57
CA ASN A 58 -16.25 11.52 -0.44
C ASN A 58 -14.74 11.38 -0.14
N PHE A 59 -14.36 10.73 0.97
CA PHE A 59 -12.96 10.61 1.40
C PHE A 59 -12.21 11.95 1.50
N SER A 60 -12.92 13.03 1.85
CA SER A 60 -12.37 14.39 1.85
C SER A 60 -11.30 14.66 2.92
N TYR A 61 -11.27 13.87 3.99
CA TYR A 61 -10.47 14.14 5.19
C TYR A 61 -8.98 13.82 5.03
N SER A 62 -8.65 12.85 4.18
CA SER A 62 -7.25 12.55 3.90
C SER A 62 -7.07 11.78 2.61
N LYS A 63 -6.11 12.23 1.81
CA LYS A 63 -5.75 11.63 0.51
C LYS A 63 -4.64 10.58 0.57
N GLY A 64 -3.92 10.51 1.70
CA GLY A 64 -2.86 9.51 1.86
C GLY A 64 -3.41 8.09 1.82
N LEU A 65 -2.78 7.20 1.04
CA LEU A 65 -3.28 5.84 0.79
C LEU A 65 -3.64 5.07 2.07
N GLY A 66 -2.77 5.10 3.08
CA GLY A 66 -3.04 4.44 4.37
C GLY A 66 -4.27 5.03 5.09
N ASN A 67 -4.46 6.34 5.00
CA ASN A 67 -5.62 7.00 5.60
C ASN A 67 -6.91 6.67 4.84
N LEU A 68 -6.83 6.55 3.51
CA LEU A 68 -7.93 6.07 2.68
C LEU A 68 -8.29 4.61 3.01
N MET A 69 -7.29 3.75 3.25
CA MET A 69 -7.52 2.36 3.66
C MET A 69 -8.32 2.29 4.97
N PHE A 70 -7.98 3.11 5.96
CA PHE A 70 -8.75 3.19 7.22
C PHE A 70 -10.16 3.73 7.01
N GLN A 71 -10.33 4.82 6.25
CA GLN A 71 -11.65 5.37 5.92
C GLN A 71 -12.53 4.30 5.26
N TYR A 72 -12.00 3.62 4.24
CA TYR A 72 -12.71 2.55 3.54
C TYR A 72 -13.06 1.39 4.47
N ALA A 73 -12.10 0.87 5.24
CA ALA A 73 -12.32 -0.26 6.16
C ALA A 73 -13.46 0.03 7.16
N SER A 74 -13.41 1.21 7.78
CA SER A 74 -14.40 1.64 8.76
C SER A 74 -15.77 1.82 8.11
N LEU A 75 -15.85 2.52 6.98
CA LEU A 75 -17.11 2.74 6.26
C LEU A 75 -17.71 1.45 5.71
N ARG A 76 -16.89 0.52 5.19
CA ARG A 76 -17.35 -0.77 4.69
C ARG A 76 -17.96 -1.62 5.79
N SER A 77 -17.35 -1.61 6.98
CA SER A 77 -17.89 -2.27 8.17
C SER A 77 -19.19 -1.62 8.64
N ILE A 78 -19.26 -0.29 8.69
CA ILE A 78 -20.49 0.43 9.08
C ILE A 78 -21.61 0.15 8.08
N ALA A 79 -21.31 0.10 6.78
CA ALA A 79 -22.26 -0.26 5.75
C ALA A 79 -22.81 -1.68 5.96
N GLU A 80 -21.93 -2.65 6.24
CA GLU A 80 -22.32 -4.03 6.54
C GLU A 80 -23.27 -4.12 7.75
N ILE A 81 -22.92 -3.46 8.86
CA ILE A 81 -23.75 -3.45 10.08
C ILE A 81 -25.13 -2.84 9.82
N ARG A 82 -25.22 -1.87 8.93
CA ARG A 82 -26.47 -1.18 8.56
C ARG A 82 -27.23 -1.86 7.43
N GLY A 83 -26.72 -2.96 6.87
CA GLY A 83 -27.30 -3.58 5.67
C GLY A 83 -27.34 -2.64 4.47
N SER A 84 -26.40 -1.68 4.38
CA SER A 84 -26.30 -0.73 3.29
C SER A 84 -25.11 -1.01 2.38
N ILE A 85 -25.15 -0.48 1.17
CA ILE A 85 -24.07 -0.60 0.19
C ILE A 85 -23.21 0.66 0.23
N LEU A 86 -21.90 0.48 0.35
CA LEU A 86 -20.93 1.58 0.37
C LEU A 86 -20.77 2.18 -1.04
N ILE A 87 -20.90 3.50 -1.14
CA ILE A 87 -20.63 4.31 -2.32
C ILE A 87 -19.40 5.19 -2.06
N VAL A 88 -18.41 5.10 -2.93
CA VAL A 88 -17.16 5.87 -2.85
C VAL A 88 -16.82 6.52 -4.20
N PRO A 89 -15.98 7.57 -4.22
CA PRO A 89 -15.61 8.24 -5.46
C PRO A 89 -14.82 7.32 -6.39
N VAL A 90 -15.14 7.36 -7.67
CA VAL A 90 -14.41 6.65 -8.74
C VAL A 90 -12.94 7.07 -8.84
N THR A 91 -12.63 8.28 -8.37
CA THR A 91 -11.31 8.91 -8.34
C THR A 91 -10.43 8.39 -7.20
N THR A 92 -10.96 7.58 -6.28
CA THR A 92 -10.16 7.00 -5.19
C THR A 92 -8.99 6.17 -5.71
N THR A 93 -7.81 6.35 -5.11
CA THR A 93 -6.60 5.61 -5.50
C THR A 93 -6.62 4.14 -5.05
N LEU A 94 -7.49 3.78 -4.10
CA LEU A 94 -7.56 2.41 -3.57
C LEU A 94 -7.93 1.38 -4.63
N ARG A 95 -8.81 1.74 -5.58
CA ARG A 95 -9.22 0.84 -6.69
C ARG A 95 -8.06 0.44 -7.60
N ARG A 96 -6.96 1.20 -7.57
CA ARG A 96 -5.75 0.90 -8.35
C ARG A 96 -4.89 -0.16 -7.67
N ALA A 97 -5.11 -0.44 -6.39
CA ALA A 97 -4.32 -1.39 -5.63
C ALA A 97 -5.12 -2.63 -5.22
N PHE A 98 -6.41 -2.47 -4.88
CA PHE A 98 -7.18 -3.48 -4.18
C PHE A 98 -8.46 -3.90 -4.92
N LYS A 99 -8.91 -5.13 -4.65
CA LYS A 99 -10.19 -5.66 -5.13
C LYS A 99 -11.31 -5.32 -4.14
N LEU A 100 -11.80 -4.08 -4.24
CA LEU A 100 -12.83 -3.53 -3.38
C LEU A 100 -14.24 -3.92 -3.83
N ASP A 101 -15.13 -4.17 -2.86
CA ASP A 101 -16.55 -4.45 -3.08
C ASP A 101 -17.41 -3.24 -2.63
N ALA A 102 -17.30 -2.16 -3.40
CA ALA A 102 -18.07 -0.94 -3.23
C ALA A 102 -18.58 -0.44 -4.58
N ILE A 103 -19.64 0.38 -4.56
CA ILE A 103 -20.09 1.09 -5.74
C ILE A 103 -19.21 2.32 -5.94
N PHE A 104 -18.70 2.47 -7.17
CA PHE A 104 -17.92 3.62 -7.57
C PHE A 104 -18.78 4.58 -8.39
N ALA A 105 -18.88 5.82 -7.93
CA ALA A 105 -19.64 6.87 -8.60
C ALA A 105 -18.75 8.06 -8.97
N THR A 106 -19.16 8.85 -9.97
CA THR A 106 -18.47 10.09 -10.33
C THR A 106 -18.48 11.08 -9.16
N ASP A 107 -17.48 11.95 -9.09
CA ASP A 107 -17.39 12.94 -8.01
C ASP A 107 -18.64 13.84 -7.95
N ASP A 108 -19.27 14.12 -9.09
CA ASP A 108 -20.50 14.92 -9.15
C ASP A 108 -21.71 14.17 -8.58
N VAL A 109 -21.86 12.88 -8.88
CA VAL A 109 -22.87 12.04 -8.22
C VAL A 109 -22.64 11.96 -6.72
N ILE A 110 -21.39 11.83 -6.27
CA ILE A 110 -21.06 11.83 -4.83
C ILE A 110 -21.47 13.16 -4.18
N LYS A 111 -21.18 14.30 -4.83
CA LYS A 111 -21.58 15.63 -4.32
C LYS A 111 -23.10 15.76 -4.22
N GLU A 112 -23.84 15.30 -5.23
CA GLU A 112 -25.30 15.33 -5.23
C GLU A 112 -25.89 14.46 -4.11
N LEU A 113 -25.37 13.23 -3.94
CA LEU A 113 -25.78 12.34 -2.85
C LEU A 113 -25.49 12.94 -1.48
N LEU A 114 -24.32 13.54 -1.29
CA LEU A 114 -23.97 14.21 -0.04
C LEU A 114 -24.87 15.42 0.23
N LYS A 115 -25.18 16.23 -0.79
CA LYS A 115 -26.12 17.34 -0.67
C LYS A 115 -27.52 16.86 -0.26
N SER A 116 -27.99 15.74 -0.82
CA SER A 116 -29.28 15.16 -0.45
C SER A 116 -29.33 14.66 1.00
N ALA A 117 -28.17 14.29 1.56
CA ALA A 117 -28.01 13.75 2.90
C ALA A 117 -27.45 14.76 3.91
N GLU A 118 -27.29 16.04 3.53
CA GLU A 118 -26.56 17.07 4.30
C GLU A 118 -27.06 17.18 5.75
N ASN A 119 -28.38 17.30 5.94
CA ASN A 119 -29.01 17.41 7.26
C ASN A 119 -28.85 16.17 8.16
N SER A 120 -28.37 15.05 7.62
CA SER A 120 -28.17 13.78 8.33
C SER A 120 -26.74 13.26 8.21
N THR A 121 -25.81 14.07 7.70
CA THR A 121 -24.42 13.66 7.51
C THR A 121 -23.73 13.60 8.87
N ILE A 122 -23.10 12.47 9.17
CA ILE A 122 -22.31 12.30 10.38
C ILE A 122 -20.85 12.62 10.06
N GLU A 123 -20.32 13.65 10.72
CA GLU A 123 -18.96 14.11 10.53
C GLU A 123 -18.07 13.72 11.72
N ILE A 124 -16.94 13.07 11.44
CA ILE A 124 -15.97 12.59 12.45
C ILE A 124 -14.60 13.20 12.15
N PRO A 125 -14.36 14.45 12.60
CA PRO A 125 -13.13 15.17 12.29
C PRO A 125 -11.94 14.74 13.15
N SER A 126 -12.17 14.00 14.23
CA SER A 126 -11.10 13.52 15.09
C SER A 126 -10.38 12.32 14.48
N CYS A 127 -9.05 12.41 14.38
CA CYS A 127 -8.25 11.22 14.09
C CYS A 127 -8.22 10.29 15.29
N CYS A 128 -8.16 8.99 15.00
CA CYS A 128 -7.59 7.99 15.89
C CYS A 128 -8.45 7.66 17.15
N SER A 129 -9.44 8.49 17.49
CA SER A 129 -10.45 8.22 18.52
C SER A 129 -11.64 7.44 17.97
N PHE A 130 -12.21 6.56 18.78
CA PHE A 130 -13.47 5.91 18.46
C PHE A 130 -14.64 6.84 18.83
N VAL A 131 -15.54 7.06 17.87
CA VAL A 131 -16.77 7.82 18.05
C VAL A 131 -17.92 6.87 17.75
N SER A 132 -18.88 6.76 18.67
CA SER A 132 -20.06 5.92 18.42
C SER A 132 -20.87 6.52 17.27
N ILE A 133 -21.13 5.71 16.25
CA ILE A 133 -21.94 6.10 15.10
C ILE A 133 -23.40 5.86 15.48
N PRO A 134 -24.30 6.86 15.40
CA PRO A 134 -25.73 6.65 15.58
C PRO A 134 -26.31 5.58 14.64
N ASN A 135 -27.47 5.03 14.97
CA ASN A 135 -28.17 4.10 14.08
C ASN A 135 -28.48 4.75 12.72
N ALA A 136 -28.69 3.92 11.70
CA ALA A 136 -29.08 4.41 10.39
C ALA A 136 -30.40 5.20 10.48
N THR A 137 -30.53 6.23 9.63
CA THR A 137 -31.80 6.90 9.43
C THR A 137 -32.72 6.03 8.57
N ASP A 138 -34.03 6.24 8.62
CA ASP A 138 -34.99 5.56 7.73
C ASP A 138 -34.85 6.01 6.26
N LYS A 139 -33.91 6.90 5.95
CA LYS A 139 -33.64 7.37 4.61
C LYS A 139 -32.79 6.34 3.86
N PRO A 140 -33.06 6.11 2.56
CA PRO A 140 -32.30 5.16 1.75
C PRO A 140 -30.85 5.60 1.54
N ILE A 141 -30.54 6.89 1.67
CA ILE A 141 -29.18 7.43 1.52
C ILE A 141 -28.76 8.05 2.84
N SER A 142 -27.63 7.57 3.37
CA SER A 142 -26.96 8.10 4.55
C SER A 142 -25.53 8.49 4.22
N ALA A 143 -24.98 9.48 4.92
CA ALA A 143 -23.63 9.99 4.66
C ALA A 143 -22.78 10.00 5.93
N ILE A 144 -21.54 9.51 5.80
CA ILE A 144 -20.53 9.58 6.87
C ILE A 144 -19.21 10.08 6.26
N ILE A 145 -18.66 11.13 6.84
CA ILE A 145 -17.37 11.72 6.44
C ILE A 145 -16.48 11.87 7.67
N GLY A 146 -15.18 11.60 7.53
CA GLY A 146 -14.25 11.72 8.65
C GLY A 146 -12.97 10.93 8.47
N TYR A 147 -12.05 11.04 9.44
CA TYR A 147 -10.80 10.27 9.43
C TYR A 147 -11.05 8.77 9.63
N LEU A 148 -11.93 8.41 10.57
CA LEU A 148 -12.33 7.04 10.88
C LEU A 148 -11.15 6.07 11.11
N GLN A 149 -10.04 6.57 11.66
CA GLN A 149 -8.79 5.83 11.84
C GLN A 149 -8.72 5.05 13.14
N ASN A 150 -9.86 4.51 13.59
CA ASN A 150 -9.91 3.66 14.78
C ASN A 150 -10.31 2.24 14.37
N PRO A 151 -9.50 1.20 14.66
CA PRO A 151 -9.80 -0.16 14.25
C PRO A 151 -11.09 -0.71 14.87
N ARG A 152 -11.60 -0.14 15.97
CA ARG A 152 -12.86 -0.57 16.61
C ARG A 152 -14.09 -0.44 15.69
N TYR A 153 -14.00 0.30 14.58
CA TYR A 153 -15.09 0.34 13.59
C TYR A 153 -15.26 -0.97 12.83
N PHE A 154 -14.22 -1.80 12.72
CA PHE A 154 -14.26 -3.04 11.95
C PHE A 154 -13.68 -4.26 12.66
N TYR A 155 -12.84 -4.09 13.67
CA TYR A 155 -12.27 -5.18 14.46
C TYR A 155 -13.06 -5.40 15.76
N PRO A 156 -13.31 -6.66 16.16
CA PRO A 156 -13.00 -7.90 15.42
C PRO A 156 -14.08 -8.30 14.41
N VAL A 157 -15.28 -7.73 14.51
CA VAL A 157 -16.51 -8.26 13.88
C VAL A 157 -16.42 -8.39 12.36
N ASN A 158 -15.92 -7.35 11.68
CA ASN A 158 -15.86 -7.26 10.21
C ASN A 158 -14.42 -7.30 9.67
N GLU A 159 -13.44 -7.74 10.46
CA GLU A 159 -12.04 -7.82 10.02
C GLU A 159 -11.90 -8.73 8.79
N VAL A 160 -12.58 -9.89 8.80
CA VAL A 160 -12.50 -10.87 7.70
C VAL A 160 -13.02 -10.27 6.38
N LEU A 161 -14.13 -9.54 6.44
CA LEU A 161 -14.69 -8.81 5.30
C LEU A 161 -13.68 -7.79 4.74
N VAL A 162 -13.13 -6.95 5.63
CA VAL A 162 -12.15 -5.93 5.28
C VAL A 162 -10.90 -6.54 4.65
N ARG A 163 -10.36 -7.63 5.22
CA ARG A 163 -9.16 -8.30 4.71
C ARG A 163 -9.38 -8.94 3.34
N ARG A 164 -10.58 -9.47 3.07
CA ARG A 164 -10.92 -10.02 1.76
C ARG A 164 -10.84 -8.94 0.67
N GLU A 165 -11.34 -7.74 0.95
CA GLU A 165 -11.36 -6.63 0.00
C GLU A 165 -9.99 -5.95 -0.16
N PHE A 166 -9.16 -5.90 0.90
CA PHE A 166 -7.76 -5.46 0.81
C PHE A 166 -6.82 -6.51 0.24
N THR A 167 -7.29 -7.24 -0.78
CA THR A 167 -6.47 -8.12 -1.59
C THR A 167 -5.93 -7.37 -2.81
N PHE A 168 -4.62 -7.43 -3.04
CA PHE A 168 -4.01 -6.79 -4.21
C PHE A 168 -4.57 -7.32 -5.53
N LEU A 169 -4.67 -6.44 -6.53
CA LEU A 169 -5.03 -6.81 -7.90
C LEU A 169 -4.04 -7.84 -8.48
N PRO A 170 -4.50 -8.75 -9.37
CA PRO A 170 -3.64 -9.75 -10.00
C PRO A 170 -2.41 -9.16 -10.69
N SER A 171 -2.53 -8.02 -11.36
CA SER A 171 -1.42 -7.35 -12.04
C SER A 171 -0.29 -6.96 -11.08
N ILE A 172 -0.62 -6.50 -9.87
CA ILE A 172 0.36 -6.16 -8.83
C ILE A 172 1.03 -7.42 -8.31
N LYS A 173 0.23 -8.47 -8.03
CA LYS A 173 0.75 -9.77 -7.60
C LYS A 173 1.72 -10.35 -8.63
N ASN A 174 1.36 -10.31 -9.91
CA ASN A 174 2.19 -10.83 -11.00
C ASN A 174 3.50 -10.06 -11.13
N GLN A 175 3.47 -8.73 -11.00
CA GLN A 175 4.71 -7.93 -10.99
C GLN A 175 5.59 -8.26 -9.78
N ALA A 176 5.01 -8.44 -8.59
CA ALA A 176 5.76 -8.84 -7.41
C ALA A 176 6.40 -10.23 -7.58
N LEU A 177 5.65 -11.20 -8.12
CA LEU A 177 6.17 -12.54 -8.42
C LEU A 177 7.27 -12.50 -9.48
N LEU A 178 7.13 -11.69 -10.53
CA LEU A 178 8.15 -11.51 -11.56
C LEU A 178 9.43 -10.92 -10.96
N PHE A 179 9.31 -9.91 -10.09
CA PHE A 179 10.43 -9.33 -9.37
C PHE A 179 11.16 -10.38 -8.53
N LEU A 180 10.42 -11.17 -7.74
CA LEU A 180 11.00 -12.26 -6.94
C LEU A 180 11.70 -13.30 -7.82
N SER A 181 11.07 -13.72 -8.93
CA SER A 181 11.68 -14.68 -9.86
C SER A 181 12.98 -14.16 -10.50
N THR A 182 13.07 -12.85 -10.74
CA THR A 182 14.27 -12.21 -11.29
C THR A 182 15.41 -12.24 -10.28
N ILE A 183 15.12 -12.09 -8.99
CA ILE A 183 16.11 -12.23 -7.92
C ILE A 183 16.67 -13.66 -7.90
N VAL A 184 15.80 -14.67 -7.97
CA VAL A 184 16.22 -16.09 -8.02
C VAL A 184 17.13 -16.34 -9.21
N ARG A 185 16.71 -15.94 -10.42
CA ARG A 185 17.51 -16.11 -11.64
C ARG A 185 18.87 -15.41 -11.58
N ARG A 186 18.92 -14.17 -11.07
CA ARG A 186 20.18 -13.44 -10.92
C ARG A 186 21.13 -14.10 -9.93
N ARG A 187 20.60 -14.67 -8.83
CA ARG A 187 21.40 -15.45 -7.89
C ARG A 187 21.96 -16.70 -8.56
N ALA A 188 21.13 -17.41 -9.31
CA ALA A 188 21.54 -18.61 -10.04
C ALA A 188 22.65 -18.33 -11.04
N LEU A 189 22.51 -17.27 -11.85
CA LEU A 189 23.55 -16.83 -12.79
C LEU A 189 24.87 -16.47 -12.11
N LYS A 190 24.84 -15.84 -10.93
CA LYS A 190 26.08 -15.53 -10.18
C LYS A 190 26.77 -16.76 -9.58
N ARG A 191 26.03 -17.85 -9.41
CA ARG A 191 26.55 -19.13 -8.90
C ARG A 191 26.92 -20.09 -10.01
N ALA A 192 26.51 -19.82 -11.25
CA ALA A 192 26.86 -20.61 -12.40
C ALA A 192 28.37 -20.59 -12.62
N ARG A 193 28.94 -21.75 -12.94
CA ARG A 193 30.37 -21.93 -13.22
C ARG A 193 30.54 -22.35 -14.67
N PRO A 194 31.60 -21.91 -15.36
CA PRO A 194 31.87 -22.41 -16.71
C PRO A 194 32.15 -23.92 -16.66
N LEU A 195 31.58 -24.68 -17.60
CA LEU A 195 31.91 -26.09 -17.77
C LEU A 195 33.29 -26.20 -18.43
N TYR A 196 34.17 -26.98 -17.80
CA TYR A 196 35.46 -27.33 -18.37
C TYR A 196 35.33 -28.69 -19.06
N ASP A 197 35.76 -28.78 -20.32
CA ASP A 197 35.90 -30.06 -21.00
C ASP A 197 37.09 -30.80 -20.37
N ASN A 198 36.86 -32.02 -19.87
CA ASN A 198 37.88 -32.84 -19.19
C ASN A 198 39.08 -33.17 -20.10
N ASN A 199 38.97 -32.96 -21.42
CA ASN A 199 40.01 -33.34 -22.37
C ASN A 199 40.86 -32.18 -22.90
N ASN A 200 40.50 -30.91 -22.65
CA ASN A 200 41.30 -29.76 -23.01
C ASN A 200 41.00 -28.65 -22.03
N ALA A 201 42.02 -28.09 -21.37
CA ALA A 201 41.93 -26.98 -20.41
C ALA A 201 41.49 -25.64 -21.03
N LYS A 202 40.49 -25.67 -21.91
CA LYS A 202 39.81 -24.54 -22.54
C LYS A 202 38.34 -24.62 -22.14
N THR A 203 37.82 -23.53 -21.60
CA THR A 203 36.38 -23.35 -21.40
C THR A 203 35.67 -23.52 -22.73
N GLY A 204 34.70 -24.43 -22.81
CA GLY A 204 33.78 -24.45 -23.95
C GLY A 204 32.96 -23.17 -23.90
N ASP A 205 33.01 -22.36 -24.96
CA ASP A 205 32.55 -20.96 -24.96
C ASP A 205 31.03 -20.77 -24.67
N GLU A 206 30.25 -21.84 -24.53
CA GLU A 206 28.78 -21.77 -24.49
C GLU A 206 28.08 -22.58 -23.38
N ALA A 207 28.81 -23.29 -22.51
CA ALA A 207 28.18 -24.16 -21.51
C ALA A 207 28.53 -23.75 -20.06
N PHE A 208 27.51 -23.36 -19.28
CA PHE A 208 27.63 -23.09 -17.85
C PHE A 208 26.94 -24.21 -17.06
N GLU A 209 27.62 -24.72 -16.03
CA GLU A 209 26.99 -25.57 -15.03
C GLU A 209 26.29 -24.70 -14.00
N MET A 210 25.02 -25.00 -13.75
CA MET A 210 24.26 -24.38 -12.70
C MET A 210 24.07 -25.39 -11.58
N GLU A 211 24.54 -25.04 -10.39
CA GLU A 211 24.22 -25.78 -9.16
C GLU A 211 22.69 -25.97 -9.07
N PRO A 212 22.17 -27.20 -9.00
CA PRO A 212 20.73 -27.44 -8.96
C PRO A 212 20.03 -26.70 -7.81
N SER A 213 20.72 -26.55 -6.67
CA SER A 213 20.29 -25.79 -5.48
C SER A 213 20.29 -24.26 -5.66
N ALA A 214 20.75 -23.74 -6.79
CA ALA A 214 20.75 -22.30 -7.07
C ALA A 214 19.39 -21.80 -7.60
N LEU A 215 18.55 -22.72 -8.08
CA LEU A 215 17.18 -22.46 -8.51
C LEU A 215 16.12 -22.92 -7.50
N THR A 216 16.52 -23.63 -6.43
CA THR A 216 15.58 -24.19 -5.45
C THR A 216 14.97 -23.15 -4.53
N ASP A 217 13.77 -23.46 -4.02
CA ASP A 217 12.92 -22.65 -3.15
C ASP A 217 13.49 -22.38 -1.73
N ASP A 218 14.68 -22.89 -1.40
CA ASP A 218 15.35 -22.68 -0.10
C ASP A 218 15.95 -21.27 0.08
N LEU A 219 15.32 -20.27 -0.53
CA LEU A 219 15.66 -18.87 -0.44
C LEU A 219 14.87 -18.20 0.69
N TYR A 220 15.60 -17.73 1.69
CA TYR A 220 15.04 -16.94 2.78
C TYR A 220 14.96 -15.47 2.36
N TYR A 221 13.74 -14.95 2.19
CA TYR A 221 13.53 -13.54 1.91
C TYR A 221 13.42 -12.74 3.20
N ILE A 222 14.21 -11.69 3.33
CA ILE A 222 14.08 -10.69 4.39
C ILE A 222 13.67 -9.38 3.72
N GLY A 223 12.41 -9.00 3.92
CA GLY A 223 11.90 -7.70 3.52
C GLY A 223 12.15 -6.65 4.60
N VAL A 224 12.86 -5.59 4.27
CA VAL A 224 13.12 -4.47 5.18
C VAL A 224 12.43 -3.22 4.64
N HIS A 225 11.38 -2.78 5.34
CA HIS A 225 10.72 -1.50 5.04
C HIS A 225 11.34 -0.38 5.87
N VAL A 226 11.91 0.60 5.18
CA VAL A 226 12.58 1.74 5.78
C VAL A 226 11.79 3.00 5.45
N ARG A 227 11.07 3.53 6.45
CA ARG A 227 10.41 4.82 6.33
C ARG A 227 11.42 5.93 6.61
N ARG A 228 11.80 6.67 5.58
CA ARG A 228 12.72 7.81 5.64
C ARG A 228 12.14 8.97 4.87
N GLY A 229 11.22 9.71 5.49
CA GLY A 229 10.66 10.95 4.97
C GLY A 229 10.90 12.14 5.89
N MET A 230 10.59 13.35 5.39
CA MET A 230 10.59 14.58 6.20
C MET A 230 9.71 14.46 7.45
N ASP A 231 8.65 13.67 7.38
CA ASP A 231 7.74 13.37 8.50
C ASP A 231 8.45 12.69 9.67
N ILE A 232 9.52 11.93 9.44
CA ILE A 232 10.31 11.29 10.50
C ILE A 232 11.61 12.04 10.78
N VAL A 233 12.26 12.57 9.74
CA VAL A 233 13.62 13.13 9.87
C VAL A 233 13.60 14.62 10.20
N MET A 234 12.56 15.36 9.80
CA MET A 234 12.52 16.84 9.89
C MET A 234 11.28 17.40 10.62
N ASN A 235 10.35 16.55 11.06
CA ASN A 235 9.19 17.01 11.83
C ASN A 235 9.55 17.15 13.31
N GLU A 236 9.75 18.39 13.76
CA GLU A 236 10.06 18.71 15.16
C GLU A 236 9.11 18.07 16.18
N ARG A 237 7.81 17.97 15.87
CA ARG A 237 6.84 17.32 16.78
C ARG A 237 7.19 15.85 16.98
N ASN A 238 7.55 15.16 15.91
CA ASN A 238 7.88 13.74 15.96
C ASN A 238 9.26 13.52 16.61
N LEU A 239 10.21 14.43 16.37
CA LEU A 239 11.52 14.41 17.02
C LEU A 239 11.41 14.61 18.54
N ARG A 240 10.51 15.48 19.01
CA ARG A 240 10.23 15.68 20.46
C ARG A 240 9.69 14.42 21.13
N HIS A 241 8.97 13.57 20.41
CA HIS A 241 8.50 12.28 20.88
C HIS A 241 9.50 11.13 20.63
N GLY A 242 10.75 11.45 20.25
CA GLY A 242 11.82 10.46 20.08
C GLY A 242 11.76 9.67 18.77
N HIS A 243 10.86 10.01 17.84
CA HIS A 243 10.81 9.37 16.52
C HIS A 243 12.04 9.78 15.69
N LYS A 244 13.13 9.04 15.83
CA LYS A 244 14.35 9.21 15.05
C LYS A 244 14.45 8.10 14.01
N ALA A 245 14.76 8.47 12.76
CA ALA A 245 15.08 7.47 11.75
C ALA A 245 16.38 6.75 12.14
N ALA A 246 16.35 5.41 12.16
CA ALA A 246 17.55 4.64 12.40
C ALA A 246 18.61 4.92 11.33
N ASN A 247 19.88 4.98 11.72
CA ASN A 247 21.00 5.24 10.80
C ASN A 247 21.30 4.02 9.91
N ALA A 248 22.19 4.20 8.92
CA ALA A 248 22.53 3.12 7.99
C ALA A 248 23.19 1.93 8.71
N ASP A 249 23.99 2.20 9.74
CA ASP A 249 24.70 1.17 10.50
C ASP A 249 23.74 0.28 11.30
N TYR A 250 22.68 0.85 11.85
CA TYR A 250 21.61 0.09 12.49
C TYR A 250 20.99 -0.91 11.51
N TYR A 251 20.58 -0.46 10.32
CA TYR A 251 20.02 -1.37 9.32
C TYR A 251 21.04 -2.42 8.88
N ARG A 252 22.32 -2.05 8.69
CA ARG A 252 23.36 -3.02 8.34
C ARG A 252 23.51 -4.11 9.40
N ARG A 253 23.59 -3.74 10.68
CA ARG A 253 23.69 -4.69 11.80
C ARG A 253 22.42 -5.54 11.95
N ALA A 254 21.24 -4.93 11.85
CA ALA A 254 19.97 -5.64 11.92
C ALA A 254 19.82 -6.66 10.77
N MET A 255 20.22 -6.28 9.55
CA MET A 255 20.23 -7.18 8.39
C MET A 255 21.23 -8.33 8.56
N GLN A 256 22.43 -8.07 9.11
CA GLN A 256 23.41 -9.11 9.43
C GLN A 256 22.88 -10.07 10.51
N LEU A 257 22.28 -9.53 11.57
CA LEU A 257 21.68 -10.32 12.64
C LEU A 257 20.54 -11.19 12.12
N ALA A 258 19.64 -10.63 11.30
CA ALA A 258 18.51 -11.35 10.72
C ALA A 258 18.95 -12.42 9.70
N LYS A 259 20.04 -12.16 8.96
CA LYS A 259 20.67 -13.18 8.10
C LYS A 259 21.19 -14.36 8.93
N GLY A 260 21.83 -14.09 10.07
CA GLY A 260 22.50 -15.10 10.89
C GLY A 260 23.57 -15.85 10.08
N GLU A 261 23.63 -17.16 10.26
CA GLU A 261 24.57 -18.05 9.55
C GLU A 261 24.05 -18.52 8.17
N ARG A 262 22.84 -18.12 7.78
CA ARG A 262 22.21 -18.60 6.54
C ARG A 262 22.90 -18.01 5.31
N GLU A 263 23.39 -18.87 4.43
CA GLU A 263 23.98 -18.47 3.15
C GLU A 263 22.94 -18.22 2.04
N ASN A 264 21.72 -18.76 2.22
CA ASN A 264 20.63 -18.68 1.25
C ASN A 264 19.64 -17.55 1.53
N VAL A 265 20.11 -16.40 2.02
CA VAL A 265 19.27 -15.23 2.31
C VAL A 265 19.31 -14.21 1.18
N CYS A 266 18.14 -13.70 0.80
CA CYS A 266 18.00 -12.50 -0.02
C CYS A 266 17.36 -11.38 0.82
N ILE A 267 18.04 -10.24 0.91
CA ILE A 267 17.49 -9.07 1.61
C ILE A 267 17.00 -8.08 0.55
N SER A 268 15.70 -7.75 0.63
CA SER A 268 15.08 -6.71 -0.19
C SER A 268 14.80 -5.48 0.68
N LEU A 269 15.33 -4.33 0.26
CA LEU A 269 15.21 -3.07 0.98
C LEU A 269 14.23 -2.14 0.25
N LEU A 270 13.12 -1.81 0.90
CA LEU A 270 12.18 -0.81 0.41
C LEU A 270 12.36 0.48 1.22
N ILE A 271 12.97 1.49 0.61
CA ILE A 271 13.12 2.82 1.24
C ILE A 271 11.99 3.73 0.76
N GLN A 272 11.05 4.03 1.65
CA GLN A 272 10.02 5.02 1.39
C GLN A 272 10.57 6.42 1.67
N LYS A 273 10.80 7.19 0.60
CA LYS A 273 11.21 8.59 0.66
C LYS A 273 10.05 9.50 0.28
N PHE A 274 9.74 10.47 1.12
CA PHE A 274 8.82 11.56 0.79
C PHE A 274 9.64 12.77 0.38
N TYR A 275 9.58 13.11 -0.91
CA TYR A 275 10.15 14.32 -1.47
C TYR A 275 9.04 15.34 -1.70
N VAL A 276 9.36 16.62 -1.48
CA VAL A 276 8.52 17.73 -1.95
C VAL A 276 8.87 17.93 -3.42
N VAL A 277 7.90 17.72 -4.30
CA VAL A 277 7.98 18.21 -5.68
C VAL A 277 7.71 19.72 -5.61
N THR A 278 8.69 20.52 -6.01
CA THR A 278 8.60 21.98 -6.16
C THR A 278 7.91 22.35 -7.45
#